data_AF-A0A840VYQ4-F1
#
_entry.id   AF-A0A840VYQ4-F1
#
_cell.length_a   1.000
_cell.length_b   1.000
_cell.length_c   1.000
_cell.angle_alpha   90.00
_cell.angle_beta   90.00
_cell.angle_gamma   90.00
#
_symmetry.space_group_name_H-M   'P 1'
#
loop_
_entity.id
_entity.type
_entity.pdbx_description
1 polymer ?
#
loop_
_entity_poly.entity_id
_entity_poly.type
_entity_poly.pdbx_seq_one_letter_code
_entity_poly.pdbx_strand_id
1 'polypeptide(L)'
;MASETQDTRSTALAAIEDFLTGRLENTQNLSRAARADGRAADVPGQELEALRARELAAWQEEGFLSHLNAAAIVEEYYGRRVAQARRELRRERPARKERYARARDAYRRITAERQAVHLWLLDQGWDTNLNNAVTEEADGVAGHYLNGEYRRP
;
A
#
# COMPACT_ATOMS: atom_id res chain seq x y z
N MET A 1 -11.49 -10.80 19.66
CA MET A 1 -12.01 -11.55 18.50
C MET A 1 -12.76 -10.63 17.54
N ALA A 2 -14.07 -10.40 17.65
CA ALA A 2 -14.83 -9.62 16.65
C ALA A 2 -14.37 -8.14 16.50
N SER A 3 -14.01 -7.46 17.60
CA SER A 3 -13.50 -6.08 17.55
C SER A 3 -12.09 -5.99 16.93
N GLU A 4 -11.19 -6.93 17.25
CA GLU A 4 -9.83 -6.97 16.70
C GLU A 4 -9.83 -7.24 15.19
N THR A 5 -10.75 -8.06 14.69
CA THR A 5 -10.95 -8.30 13.26
C THR A 5 -11.49 -7.05 12.55
N GLN A 6 -12.42 -6.32 13.19
CA GLN A 6 -12.97 -5.07 12.64
C GLN A 6 -11.90 -3.96 12.59
N ASP A 7 -11.09 -3.84 13.64
CA ASP A 7 -9.97 -2.88 13.69
C ASP A 7 -8.91 -3.18 12.63
N THR A 8 -8.58 -4.47 12.43
CA THR A 8 -7.64 -4.91 11.39
C THR A 8 -8.17 -4.60 9.99
N ARG A 9 -9.46 -4.90 9.72
CA ARG A 9 -10.09 -4.56 8.44
C ARG A 9 -10.03 -3.07 8.17
N SER A 10 -10.44 -2.24 9.12
CA SER A 10 -10.42 -0.78 8.96
C SER A 10 -9.01 -0.26 8.67
N THR A 11 -8.02 -0.83 9.35
CA THR A 11 -6.60 -0.47 9.16
C THR A 11 -6.11 -0.87 7.76
N ALA A 12 -6.48 -2.06 7.28
CA ALA A 12 -6.07 -2.53 5.96
C ALA A 12 -6.71 -1.70 4.84
N LEU A 13 -8.02 -1.41 4.93
CA LEU A 13 -8.72 -0.56 3.96
C LEU A 13 -8.11 0.85 3.88
N ALA A 14 -7.79 1.45 5.03
CA ALA A 14 -7.12 2.75 5.08
C ALA A 14 -5.71 2.69 4.46
N ALA A 15 -4.94 1.63 4.73
CA ALA A 15 -3.61 1.47 4.15
C ALA A 15 -3.64 1.31 2.62
N ILE A 16 -4.63 0.62 2.07
CA ILE A 16 -4.84 0.49 0.62
C ILE A 16 -5.13 1.87 0.02
N GLU A 17 -6.12 2.58 0.57
CA GLU A 17 -6.56 3.89 0.10
C GLU A 17 -5.42 4.92 0.13
N ASP A 18 -4.72 5.01 1.27
CA ASP A 18 -3.56 5.90 1.47
C ASP A 18 -2.45 5.60 0.46
N PHE A 19 -2.16 4.31 0.22
CA PHE A 19 -1.11 3.91 -0.69
C PHE A 19 -1.44 4.30 -2.14
N LEU A 20 -2.64 3.98 -2.62
CA LEU A 20 -3.05 4.26 -4.00
C LEU A 20 -3.15 5.77 -4.25
N THR A 21 -3.78 6.51 -3.34
CA THR A 21 -3.89 7.96 -3.40
C THR A 21 -2.52 8.63 -3.37
N GLY A 22 -1.68 8.29 -2.39
CA GLY A 22 -0.34 8.86 -2.26
C GLY A 22 0.56 8.53 -3.45
N ARG A 23 0.38 7.38 -4.10
CA ARG A 23 1.13 7.01 -5.31
C ARG A 23 0.70 7.86 -6.50
N LEU A 24 -0.60 8.08 -6.71
CA LEU A 24 -1.11 8.98 -7.74
C LEU A 24 -0.61 10.41 -7.53
N GLU A 25 -0.75 10.94 -6.30
CA GLU A 25 -0.28 12.29 -5.96
C GLU A 25 1.22 12.47 -6.20
N ASN A 26 2.04 11.48 -5.84
CA ASN A 26 3.47 11.52 -6.09
C ASN A 26 3.78 11.57 -7.59
N THR A 27 3.13 10.73 -8.41
CA THR A 27 3.28 10.76 -9.86
C THR A 27 2.87 12.13 -10.43
N GLN A 28 1.75 12.70 -9.99
CA GLN A 28 1.31 14.04 -10.41
C GLN A 28 2.29 15.14 -10.01
N ASN A 29 2.86 15.07 -8.80
CA ASN A 29 3.87 16.02 -8.31
C ASN A 29 5.14 15.95 -9.16
N LEU A 30 5.62 14.74 -9.49
CA LEU A 30 6.79 14.53 -10.34
C LEU A 30 6.55 15.07 -11.76
N SER A 31 5.38 14.80 -12.34
CA SER A 31 4.98 15.33 -13.64
C SER A 31 4.92 16.87 -13.63
N ARG A 32 4.39 17.49 -12.56
CA ARG A 32 4.38 18.95 -12.40
C ARG A 32 5.79 19.53 -12.28
N ALA A 33 6.68 18.90 -11.51
CA ALA A 33 8.07 19.33 -11.37
C ALA A 33 8.84 19.24 -12.69
N ALA A 34 8.69 18.14 -13.44
CA ALA A 34 9.36 17.98 -14.73
C ALA A 34 8.98 19.06 -15.75
N ARG A 35 7.69 19.44 -15.81
CA ARG A 35 7.21 20.54 -16.66
C ARG A 35 7.77 21.91 -16.22
N ALA A 36 7.85 22.14 -14.91
CA ALA A 36 8.42 23.38 -14.37
C ALA A 36 9.92 23.53 -14.71
N ASP A 37 10.66 22.41 -14.79
CA ASP A 37 12.07 22.37 -15.19
C ASP A 37 12.28 22.49 -16.72
N GLY A 38 11.22 22.78 -17.49
CA GLY A 38 11.29 22.93 -18.95
C GLY A 38 11.52 21.63 -19.72
N ARG A 39 11.37 20.47 -19.07
CA ARG A 39 11.41 19.17 -19.76
C ARG A 39 10.09 19.00 -20.53
N ALA A 40 10.18 18.51 -21.76
CA ALA A 40 8.99 18.21 -22.57
C ALA A 40 8.07 17.23 -21.83
N ALA A 41 6.76 17.33 -22.08
CA ALA A 41 5.78 16.41 -21.53
C ALA A 41 6.17 14.97 -21.92
N ASP A 42 6.63 14.19 -20.95
CA ASP A 42 7.06 12.81 -21.15
C ASP A 42 5.82 11.92 -21.26
N VAL A 43 5.59 11.33 -22.45
CA VAL A 43 4.47 10.42 -22.74
C VAL A 43 4.38 9.28 -21.71
N PRO A 44 5.50 8.60 -21.37
CA PRO A 44 5.57 7.65 -20.24
C PRO A 44 5.00 8.16 -18.91
N GLY A 45 5.21 9.44 -18.58
CA GLY A 45 4.72 10.03 -17.34
C GLY A 45 3.20 10.20 -17.31
N GLN A 46 2.61 10.54 -18.45
CA GLN A 46 1.16 10.64 -18.61
C GLN A 46 0.48 9.27 -18.59
N GLU A 47 1.07 8.28 -19.25
CA GLU A 47 0.60 6.89 -19.22
C GLU A 47 0.64 6.32 -17.80
N LEU A 48 1.72 6.60 -17.05
CA LEU A 48 1.82 6.19 -15.66
C LEU A 48 0.78 6.87 -14.77
N GLU A 49 0.55 8.18 -14.95
CA GLU A 49 -0.49 8.91 -14.21
C GLU A 49 -1.89 8.32 -14.48
N ALA A 50 -2.21 8.05 -15.75
CA ALA A 50 -3.46 7.43 -16.15
C ALA A 50 -3.62 6.02 -15.56
N LEU A 51 -2.55 5.22 -15.54
CA LEU A 51 -2.53 3.91 -14.90
C LEU A 51 -2.82 4.04 -13.39
N ARG A 52 -2.15 4.95 -12.68
CA ARG A 52 -2.37 5.15 -11.23
C ARG A 52 -3.79 5.60 -10.92
N ALA A 53 -4.36 6.48 -11.75
CA ALA A 53 -5.74 6.92 -11.60
C ALA A 53 -6.73 5.76 -11.81
N ARG A 54 -6.51 4.89 -12.80
CA ARG A 54 -7.35 3.70 -13.03
C ARG A 54 -7.28 2.71 -11.88
N GLU A 55 -6.09 2.47 -11.32
CA GLU A 55 -5.93 1.57 -10.17
C GLU A 55 -6.65 2.09 -8.92
N LEU A 56 -6.60 3.41 -8.67
CA LEU A 56 -7.35 4.03 -7.59
C LEU A 56 -8.86 3.95 -7.82
N ALA A 57 -9.32 4.25 -9.04
CA ALA A 57 -10.74 4.17 -9.39
C ALA A 57 -11.27 2.73 -9.28
N ALA A 58 -10.54 1.74 -9.76
CA ALA A 58 -10.91 0.32 -9.65
C ALA A 58 -11.06 -0.12 -8.19
N TRP A 59 -10.20 0.40 -7.30
CA TRP A 59 -10.36 0.17 -5.86
C TRP A 59 -11.60 0.87 -5.30
N GLN A 60 -11.78 2.17 -5.56
CA GLN A 60 -12.86 2.98 -4.98
C GLN A 60 -14.26 2.59 -5.49
N GLU A 61 -14.37 2.23 -6.76
CA GLU A 61 -15.65 1.96 -7.43
C GLU A 61 -16.00 0.46 -7.40
N GLU A 62 -15.01 -0.42 -7.50
CA GLU A 62 -15.21 -1.86 -7.72
C GLU A 62 -14.62 -2.72 -6.60
N GLY A 63 -13.84 -2.15 -5.67
CA GLY A 63 -13.13 -2.92 -4.66
C GLY A 63 -12.07 -3.85 -5.25
N PHE A 64 -11.58 -3.57 -6.46
CA PHE A 64 -10.55 -4.36 -7.12
C PHE A 64 -9.16 -3.94 -6.64
N LEU A 65 -8.32 -4.91 -6.30
CA LEU A 65 -6.92 -4.69 -5.96
C LEU A 65 -6.04 -5.75 -6.65
N SER A 66 -5.05 -5.30 -7.41
CA SER A 66 -4.07 -6.18 -8.04
C SER A 66 -3.11 -6.81 -7.01
N HIS A 67 -2.60 -8.01 -7.26
CA HIS A 67 -1.61 -8.63 -6.37
C HIS A 67 -0.33 -7.80 -6.25
N LEU A 68 0.08 -7.12 -7.32
CA LEU A 68 1.22 -6.19 -7.29
C LEU A 68 0.98 -5.05 -6.30
N ASN A 69 -0.22 -4.48 -6.27
CA ASN A 69 -0.55 -3.43 -5.31
C ASN A 69 -0.68 -4.00 -3.89
N ALA A 70 -1.26 -5.18 -3.71
CA ALA A 70 -1.29 -5.88 -2.42
C ALA A 70 0.12 -6.11 -1.85
N ALA A 71 1.05 -6.58 -2.68
CA ALA A 71 2.46 -6.75 -2.33
C ALA A 71 3.13 -5.40 -2.00
N ALA A 72 2.90 -4.38 -2.83
CA ALA A 72 3.49 -3.05 -2.63
C ALA A 72 2.97 -2.36 -1.35
N ILE A 73 1.77 -2.66 -0.88
CA ILE A 73 1.30 -2.17 0.42
C ILE A 73 2.17 -2.75 1.56
N VAL A 74 2.46 -4.06 1.52
CA VAL A 74 3.28 -4.71 2.56
C VAL A 74 4.75 -4.29 2.46
N GLU A 75 5.30 -4.19 1.24
CA GLU A 75 6.72 -3.94 1.01
C GLU A 75 7.07 -2.45 0.92
N GLU A 76 6.32 -1.65 0.17
CA GLU A 76 6.66 -0.24 -0.05
C GLU A 76 6.00 0.69 0.98
N TYR A 77 4.68 0.57 1.20
CA TYR A 77 3.97 1.43 2.14
C TYR A 77 4.45 1.16 3.57
N TYR A 78 4.32 -0.09 4.03
CA TYR A 78 4.80 -0.46 5.35
C TYR A 78 6.33 -0.51 5.45
N GLY A 79 7.06 -0.91 4.41
CA GLY A 79 8.53 -0.88 4.45
C GLY A 79 9.09 0.52 4.67
N ARG A 80 8.51 1.57 4.05
CA ARG A 80 8.88 2.96 4.31
C ARG A 80 8.59 3.39 5.75
N ARG A 81 7.39 3.08 6.27
CA ARG A 81 6.99 3.42 7.65
C ARG A 81 7.86 2.70 8.69
N VAL A 82 8.14 1.41 8.49
CA VAL A 82 9.05 0.62 9.34
C VAL A 82 10.47 1.18 9.29
N ALA A 83 10.99 1.50 8.11
CA ALA A 83 12.31 2.08 7.96
C ALA A 83 12.42 3.45 8.64
N GLN A 84 11.39 4.29 8.54
CA GLN A 84 11.33 5.58 9.24
C GLN A 84 11.32 5.39 10.76
N ALA A 85 10.41 4.56 11.29
CA ALA A 85 10.33 4.29 12.72
C ALA A 85 11.63 3.69 13.27
N ARG A 86 12.30 2.84 12.48
CA ARG A 86 13.63 2.30 12.83
C ARG A 86 14.69 3.40 12.89
N ARG A 87 14.68 4.35 11.94
CA ARG A 87 15.60 5.50 11.96
C ARG A 87 15.35 6.39 13.18
N GLU A 88 14.10 6.66 13.51
CA GLU A 88 13.71 7.44 14.69
C GLU A 88 14.15 6.75 15.99
N LEU A 89 13.90 5.45 16.12
CA LEU A 89 14.37 4.66 17.25
C LEU A 89 15.89 4.69 17.42
N ARG A 90 16.66 4.64 16.31
CA ARG A 90 18.13 4.75 16.34
C ARG A 90 18.63 6.14 16.72
N ARG A 91 17.88 7.20 16.40
CA ARG A 91 18.21 8.58 16.77
C ARG A 91 18.05 8.81 18.27
N GLU A 92 17.08 8.13 18.89
CA GLU A 92 16.86 8.23 20.33
C GLU A 92 17.85 7.37 21.12
N ARG A 93 18.40 7.95 22.20
CA ARG A 93 19.31 7.24 23.10
C ARG A 93 18.52 6.58 24.24
N PRO A 94 18.86 5.36 24.67
CA PRO A 94 18.22 4.70 25.82
C PRO A 94 18.25 5.53 27.12
N ALA A 95 19.25 6.41 27.28
CA ALA A 95 19.34 7.34 28.39
C ALA A 95 18.15 8.34 28.45
N ARG A 96 17.54 8.66 27.31
CA ARG A 96 16.30 9.47 27.22
C ARG A 96 15.09 8.55 27.33
N LYS A 97 14.96 7.90 28.50
CA LYS A 97 14.05 6.77 28.79
C LYS A 97 12.67 6.90 28.14
N GLU A 98 12.00 8.04 28.33
CA GLU A 98 10.63 8.25 27.84
C GLU A 98 10.54 8.44 26.31
N ARG A 99 11.46 9.20 25.70
CA ARG A 99 11.49 9.39 24.23
C ARG A 99 11.87 8.10 23.52
N TYR A 100 12.83 7.37 24.08
CA TYR A 100 13.23 6.06 23.58
C TYR A 100 12.10 5.03 23.68
N ALA A 101 11.38 4.99 24.82
CA ALA A 101 10.21 4.12 24.99
C ALA A 101 9.14 4.41 23.93
N ARG A 102 8.78 5.69 23.74
CA ARG A 102 7.82 6.10 22.69
C ARG A 102 8.25 5.68 21.28
N ALA A 103 9.51 5.89 20.92
CA ALA A 103 10.03 5.47 19.62
C ALA A 103 10.02 3.94 19.44
N ARG A 104 10.34 3.19 20.50
CA ARG A 104 10.30 1.72 20.52
C ARG A 104 8.87 1.20 20.36
N ASP A 105 7.92 1.79 21.06
CA ASP A 105 6.51 1.41 20.99
C ASP A 105 5.92 1.75 19.62
N ALA A 106 6.27 2.90 19.04
CA ALA A 106 5.90 3.25 17.67
C ALA A 106 6.43 2.24 16.64
N TYR A 107 7.71 1.85 16.75
CA TYR A 107 8.31 0.84 15.87
C TYR A 107 7.62 -0.52 15.99
N ARG A 108 7.34 -0.97 17.22
CA ARG A 108 6.62 -2.23 17.48
C ARG A 108 5.22 -2.20 16.91
N ARG A 109 4.48 -1.12 17.15
CA ARG A 109 3.11 -0.92 16.62
C ARG A 109 3.08 -1.00 15.11
N ILE A 110 3.96 -0.26 14.41
CA ILE A 110 3.98 -0.27 12.93
C ILE A 110 4.37 -1.66 12.39
N THR A 111 5.26 -2.38 13.07
CA THR A 111 5.63 -3.75 12.66
C THR A 111 4.47 -4.72 12.85
N ALA A 112 3.72 -4.61 13.95
CA ALA A 112 2.53 -5.40 14.20
C ALA A 112 1.41 -5.06 13.20
N GLU A 113 1.21 -3.77 12.90
CA GLU A 113 0.26 -3.28 11.90
C GLU A 113 0.55 -3.87 10.52
N ARG A 114 1.82 -3.84 10.06
CA ARG A 114 2.24 -4.48 8.80
C ARG A 114 1.87 -5.96 8.77
N GLN A 115 2.15 -6.68 9.85
CA GLN A 115 1.86 -8.12 9.91
C GLN A 115 0.36 -8.40 9.90
N ALA A 116 -0.43 -7.61 10.64
CA ALA A 116 -1.88 -7.74 10.68
C ALA A 116 -2.51 -7.47 9.30
N VAL A 117 -2.07 -6.41 8.62
CA VAL A 117 -2.53 -6.10 7.25
C VAL A 117 -2.12 -7.18 6.26
N HIS A 118 -0.88 -7.69 6.35
CA HIS A 118 -0.44 -8.79 5.48
C HIS A 118 -1.30 -10.05 5.67
N LEU A 119 -1.56 -10.45 6.91
CA LEU A 119 -2.43 -11.59 7.20
C LEU A 119 -3.87 -11.37 6.73
N TRP A 120 -4.40 -10.15 6.89
CA TRP A 120 -5.73 -9.81 6.39
C TRP A 120 -5.81 -9.88 4.87
N LEU A 121 -4.81 -9.37 4.14
CA LEU A 121 -4.77 -9.48 2.68
C LEU A 121 -4.80 -10.94 2.23
N LEU A 122 -4.03 -11.82 2.89
CA LEU A 122 -4.01 -13.25 2.60
C LEU A 122 -5.36 -13.92 2.91
N ASP A 123 -6.00 -13.58 4.03
CA ASP A 123 -7.33 -14.10 4.41
C ASP A 123 -8.41 -13.73 3.39
N GLN A 124 -8.29 -12.55 2.80
CA GLN A 124 -9.18 -12.09 1.74
C GLN A 124 -8.80 -12.64 0.35
N GLY A 125 -7.78 -13.49 0.22
CA GLY A 125 -7.40 -14.11 -1.05
C GLY A 125 -6.36 -13.34 -1.88
N TRP A 126 -5.85 -12.20 -1.40
CA TRP A 126 -4.73 -11.51 -2.06
C TRP A 126 -3.40 -12.16 -1.70
N ASP A 127 -2.89 -13.04 -2.57
CA ASP A 127 -1.54 -13.55 -2.45
C ASP A 127 -0.48 -12.50 -2.81
N THR A 128 0.11 -11.89 -1.79
CA THR A 128 1.16 -10.87 -1.92
C THR A 128 2.50 -11.42 -2.43
N ASN A 129 2.68 -12.74 -2.41
CA ASN A 129 3.89 -13.41 -2.86
C ASN A 129 3.66 -14.22 -4.15
N LEU A 130 2.44 -14.22 -4.68
CA LEU A 130 2.00 -15.04 -5.82
C LEU A 130 2.27 -16.55 -5.61
N ASN A 131 2.36 -17.03 -4.36
CA ASN A 131 2.64 -18.45 -4.07
C ASN A 131 1.48 -19.38 -4.46
N ASN A 132 0.26 -18.86 -4.49
CA ASN A 132 -0.99 -19.58 -4.65
C ASN A 132 -1.90 -18.97 -5.74
N ALA A 133 -1.42 -18.00 -6.54
CA ALA A 133 -2.23 -17.43 -7.61
C ALA A 133 -2.33 -18.43 -8.78
N VAL A 134 -3.51 -19.05 -8.93
CA VAL A 134 -3.76 -20.13 -9.91
C VAL A 134 -4.14 -19.59 -11.31
N THR A 135 -4.40 -18.30 -11.48
CA THR A 135 -4.87 -17.76 -12.76
C THR A 135 -4.17 -16.46 -13.15
N GLU A 136 -3.40 -16.50 -14.24
CA GLU A 136 -3.04 -15.33 -15.03
C GLU A 136 -4.35 -14.76 -15.63
N GLU A 137 -4.72 -13.53 -15.27
CA GLU A 137 -5.78 -12.80 -15.98
C GLU A 137 -5.22 -12.09 -17.22
N ALA A 138 -6.14 -11.76 -18.15
CA ALA A 138 -5.89 -11.42 -19.56
C ALA A 138 -4.92 -10.25 -19.84
N ASP A 139 -4.54 -9.47 -18.83
CA ASP A 139 -3.58 -8.35 -18.92
C ASP A 139 -2.27 -8.60 -18.13
N GLY A 140 -2.02 -9.84 -17.69
CA GLY A 140 -0.76 -10.25 -17.05
C GLY A 140 -0.60 -9.84 -15.59
N VAL A 141 -1.63 -9.26 -14.96
CA VAL A 141 -1.63 -8.94 -13.53
C VAL A 141 -2.84 -9.60 -12.87
N ALA A 142 -2.61 -10.71 -12.16
CA ALA A 142 -3.63 -11.32 -11.33
C ALA A 142 -4.09 -10.31 -10.24
N GLY A 143 -5.39 -10.24 -9.97
CA GLY A 143 -6.00 -9.35 -8.97
C GLY A 143 -7.23 -9.99 -8.32
N HIS A 144 -7.76 -9.36 -7.28
CA HIS A 144 -8.89 -9.89 -6.52
C HIS A 144 -9.85 -8.77 -6.07
N TYR A 145 -11.15 -9.07 -6.12
CA TYR A 145 -12.25 -8.19 -5.73
C TYR A 145 -12.62 -8.40 -4.27
N LEU A 146 -12.74 -7.34 -3.47
CA LEU A 146 -13.00 -7.41 -2.02
C LEU A 146 -14.17 -8.31 -1.62
N ASN A 147 -15.19 -8.49 -2.47
CA ASN A 147 -16.36 -9.33 -2.20
C ASN A 147 -16.43 -10.63 -3.02
N GLY A 148 -15.41 -10.94 -3.83
CA GLY A 148 -15.43 -12.11 -4.73
C GLY A 148 -16.46 -12.05 -5.87
N GLU A 149 -17.14 -10.90 -6.05
CA GLU A 149 -18.02 -10.69 -7.20
C GLU A 149 -17.17 -10.42 -8.44
N TYR A 150 -17.09 -11.41 -9.33
CA TYR A 150 -16.53 -11.24 -10.66
C TYR A 150 -17.39 -10.27 -11.47
N ARG A 151 -16.76 -9.29 -12.13
CA ARG A 151 -17.41 -8.52 -13.21
C ARG A 151 -17.52 -9.46 -14.42
N ARG A 152 -18.75 -9.86 -14.78
CA ARG A 152 -18.97 -10.60 -16.04
C ARG A 152 -18.57 -9.69 -17.22
N PRO A 153 -17.90 -10.23 -18.25
CA PRO A 153 -17.52 -9.50 -19.45
C PRO A 153 -18.74 -9.00 -20.23
#